data_AF-A0A3M8FS31-F1
#
_entry.id   AF-A0A3M8FS31-F1
#
_cell.length_a   1.000
_cell.length_b   1.000
_cell.length_c   1.000
_cell.angle_alpha   90.00
_cell.angle_beta   90.00
_cell.angle_gamma   90.00
#
_symmetry.space_group_name_H-M   'P 1'
#
loop_
_entity.id
_entity.type
_entity.pdbx_description
1 polymer ?
#
loop_
_entity_poly.entity_id
_entity_poly.type
_entity_poly.pdbx_seq_one_letter_code
_entity_poly.pdbx_strand_id
1 'polypeptide(L)'
;MIYVSSSEGDDNNDGLSPESPVRSLSRGLNKLRSGKPDWLLFKRGDTFTGSFGRFEFSGQSEDEPLVIGAYGQGPRPKIYTGNTPAFNLAGNDTRKHIAITSLHFEPGSGHPSGGIRIVTGTVEDILIEDCYLKEYSVNILVQGERSDTMQDIRIRRNILLDAMGTTHSQAIYASHIEGLLIEGNIIDRNGWDHRVGRSDATIFAHNCYIQRSVFGLVFKDNVVMRASSHGLQARMGGIVENNVFYQNPMAIMFGNEGVKDNEYAVEGRIKHNVILEGVDINPSLPRGDGIVLQHTARVDVTDNILSKNLNAPSSAYAISIDGPDTAPVENALIANNVVHDWDLPFRVHDYNAVSATFKDNVLYHSDDDKPLIKHRRRQTVGNVDYEGNHYLRAGDDEWFQLGSTELDLGEWRNDHAQYARQLDGSFVDGQRTLDTYARSIGLGGASELITEMRALRKGDWDSRLTPDAIGAYFREGFTVTGVTN
;
A
#
# COMPACT_ATOMS: atom_id res chain seq x y z
N MET A 1 -2.49 20.28 -28.62
CA MET A 1 -1.20 20.09 -27.90
C MET A 1 -0.58 21.46 -27.65
N ILE A 2 0.07 21.63 -26.50
CA ILE A 2 0.71 22.84 -26.01
C ILE A 2 2.06 22.40 -25.41
N TYR A 3 3.18 22.82 -26.01
CA TYR A 3 4.53 22.45 -25.60
C TYR A 3 5.16 23.53 -24.73
N VAL A 4 5.78 23.13 -23.62
CA VAL A 4 6.44 24.01 -22.65
C VAL A 4 7.88 23.56 -22.42
N SER A 5 8.84 24.48 -22.53
CA SER A 5 10.25 24.22 -22.22
C SER A 5 10.88 25.44 -21.54
N SER A 6 11.41 25.28 -20.33
CA SER A 6 12.10 26.36 -19.64
C SER A 6 13.48 26.64 -20.22
N SER A 7 14.09 25.66 -20.89
CA SER A 7 15.42 25.76 -21.49
C SER A 7 15.42 26.27 -22.93
N GLU A 8 14.40 25.92 -23.72
CA GLU A 8 14.34 26.22 -25.16
C GLU A 8 13.12 27.06 -25.58
N GLY A 9 12.17 27.31 -24.68
CA GLY A 9 10.95 28.03 -25.01
C GLY A 9 11.07 29.55 -24.98
N ASP A 10 10.15 30.21 -25.68
CA ASP A 10 9.87 31.64 -25.62
C ASP A 10 8.36 31.84 -25.44
N ASP A 11 7.93 32.66 -24.49
CA ASP A 11 6.49 32.91 -24.23
C ASP A 11 5.78 33.66 -25.38
N ASN A 12 6.54 34.21 -26.32
CA ASN A 12 6.03 34.72 -27.59
C ASN A 12 5.64 33.62 -28.58
N ASN A 13 6.12 32.39 -28.40
CA ASN A 13 5.76 31.27 -29.26
C ASN A 13 4.27 30.89 -29.11
N ASP A 14 3.73 30.24 -30.13
CA ASP A 14 2.38 29.70 -30.10
C ASP A 14 2.26 28.45 -29.21
N GLY A 15 3.37 27.74 -28.96
CA GLY A 15 3.42 26.49 -28.20
C GLY A 15 2.81 25.31 -28.94
N LEU A 16 2.57 25.39 -30.25
CA LEU A 16 1.88 24.34 -31.00
C LEU A 16 2.83 23.30 -31.63
N SER A 17 4.14 23.51 -31.54
CA SER A 17 5.17 22.55 -31.95
C SER A 17 6.26 22.41 -30.88
N PRO A 18 6.94 21.25 -30.79
CA PRO A 18 8.07 21.08 -29.89
C PRO A 18 9.29 21.93 -30.29
N GLU A 19 9.37 22.41 -31.54
CA GLU A 19 10.40 23.35 -32.01
C GLU A 19 10.11 24.81 -31.63
N SER A 20 8.84 25.13 -31.31
CA SER A 20 8.39 26.45 -30.85
C SER A 20 7.61 26.37 -29.52
N PRO A 21 8.19 25.81 -28.44
CA PRO A 21 7.49 25.69 -27.16
C PRO A 21 7.38 27.05 -26.49
N VAL A 22 6.34 27.24 -25.67
CA VAL A 22 6.33 28.38 -24.74
C VAL A 22 7.30 28.15 -23.59
N ARG A 23 7.77 29.21 -22.93
CA ARG A 23 8.82 29.09 -21.93
C ARG A 23 8.30 28.72 -20.55
N SER A 24 7.25 29.41 -20.10
CA SER A 24 6.79 29.35 -18.73
C SER A 24 5.58 28.43 -18.54
N LEU A 25 5.52 27.81 -17.36
CA LEU A 25 4.38 27.01 -16.92
C LEU A 25 3.07 27.81 -17.01
N SER A 26 3.07 29.06 -16.55
CA SER A 26 1.90 29.94 -16.57
C SER A 26 1.45 30.27 -18.00
N ARG A 27 2.38 30.47 -18.93
CA ARG A 27 2.05 30.68 -20.34
C ARG A 27 1.40 29.44 -20.97
N GLY A 28 1.90 28.25 -20.63
CA GLY A 28 1.30 26.99 -21.07
C GLY A 28 -0.13 26.81 -20.55
N LEU A 29 -0.34 27.05 -19.25
CA LEU A 29 -1.67 27.02 -18.63
C LEU A 29 -2.68 27.96 -19.29
N ASN A 30 -2.27 29.19 -19.62
CA ASN A 30 -3.14 30.19 -20.26
C ASN A 30 -3.63 29.79 -21.67
N LYS A 31 -3.08 28.72 -22.24
CA LYS A 31 -3.51 28.17 -23.55
C LYS A 31 -4.52 27.04 -23.42
N LEU A 32 -4.75 26.50 -22.22
CA LEU A 32 -5.72 25.44 -21.98
C LEU A 32 -7.16 25.94 -22.18
N ARG A 33 -8.01 25.06 -22.70
CA ARG A 33 -9.44 25.28 -22.87
C ARG A 33 -10.20 24.18 -22.15
N SER A 34 -11.10 24.56 -21.25
CA SER A 34 -11.92 23.59 -20.54
C SER A 34 -12.93 22.92 -21.49
N GLY A 35 -13.16 21.61 -21.31
CA GLY A 35 -14.03 20.81 -22.17
C GLY A 35 -13.41 20.47 -23.52
N LYS A 36 -12.08 20.53 -23.64
CA LYS A 36 -11.32 20.18 -24.86
C LYS A 36 -10.20 19.17 -24.52
N PRO A 37 -9.80 18.31 -25.47
CA PRO A 37 -8.69 17.37 -25.31
C PRO A 37 -7.34 18.09 -25.44
N ASP A 38 -7.14 19.14 -24.66
CA ASP A 38 -5.89 19.88 -24.66
C ASP A 38 -4.80 19.08 -23.92
N TRP A 39 -3.60 19.06 -24.49
CA TRP A 39 -2.44 18.37 -23.92
C TRP A 39 -1.39 19.42 -23.61
N LEU A 40 -1.09 19.64 -22.34
CA LEU A 40 -0.03 20.51 -21.84
C LEU A 40 1.20 19.67 -21.53
N LEU A 41 2.23 19.77 -22.36
CA LEU A 41 3.39 18.87 -22.34
C LEU A 41 4.66 19.65 -21.96
N PHE A 42 5.34 19.19 -20.91
CA PHE A 42 6.59 19.77 -20.42
C PHE A 42 7.80 18.98 -20.94
N LYS A 43 8.87 19.68 -21.34
CA LYS A 43 10.05 19.03 -21.91
C LYS A 43 10.77 18.20 -20.85
N ARG A 44 11.05 16.92 -21.15
CA ARG A 44 11.90 16.08 -20.30
C ARG A 44 13.30 16.69 -20.14
N GLY A 45 13.85 16.57 -18.94
CA GLY A 45 15.11 17.23 -18.55
C GLY A 45 14.95 18.66 -18.02
N ASP A 46 13.85 19.35 -18.33
CA ASP A 46 13.66 20.72 -17.87
C ASP A 46 13.25 20.80 -16.40
N THR A 47 13.60 21.93 -15.79
CA THR A 47 13.18 22.32 -14.45
C THR A 47 12.34 23.59 -14.51
N PHE A 48 11.26 23.62 -13.75
CA PHE A 48 10.33 24.72 -13.63
C PHE A 48 10.15 25.10 -12.15
N THR A 49 9.71 26.33 -11.91
CA THR A 49 9.26 26.80 -10.60
C THR A 49 7.80 27.26 -10.68
N GLY A 50 7.07 27.09 -9.59
CA GLY A 50 5.64 27.44 -9.49
C GLY A 50 4.74 26.22 -9.40
N SER A 51 3.45 26.43 -9.60
CA SER A 51 2.42 25.39 -9.50
C SER A 51 1.34 25.59 -10.56
N PHE A 52 0.46 24.60 -10.70
CA PHE A 52 -0.73 24.68 -11.55
C PHE A 52 -1.85 25.52 -10.94
N GLY A 53 -1.63 26.11 -9.75
CA GLY A 53 -2.62 26.92 -9.04
C GLY A 53 -3.91 26.16 -8.74
N ARG A 54 -5.01 26.90 -8.59
CA ARG A 54 -6.36 26.31 -8.60
C ARG A 54 -6.66 25.86 -10.04
N PHE A 55 -6.78 24.56 -10.26
CA PHE A 55 -7.00 24.01 -11.59
C PHE A 55 -8.50 24.05 -11.96
N GLU A 56 -8.81 24.60 -13.12
CA GLU A 56 -10.20 24.95 -13.52
C GLU A 56 -10.63 24.30 -14.84
N PHE A 57 -9.81 23.41 -15.40
CA PHE A 57 -10.04 22.80 -16.71
C PHE A 57 -10.49 21.34 -16.59
N SER A 58 -11.32 20.91 -17.53
CA SER A 58 -11.73 19.51 -17.73
C SER A 58 -11.39 19.06 -19.15
N GLY A 59 -11.23 17.76 -19.34
CA GLY A 59 -11.22 17.13 -20.67
C GLY A 59 -12.60 17.14 -21.33
N GLN A 60 -12.66 16.66 -22.56
CA GLN A 60 -13.92 16.59 -23.32
C GLN A 60 -14.72 15.33 -22.96
N SER A 61 -14.04 14.19 -22.81
CA SER A 61 -14.63 12.90 -22.45
C SER A 61 -13.53 11.94 -21.96
N GLU A 62 -13.90 10.74 -21.52
CA GLU A 62 -12.97 9.69 -21.12
C GLU A 62 -11.98 9.31 -22.25
N ASP A 63 -12.46 9.25 -23.49
CA ASP A 63 -11.63 8.97 -24.68
C ASP A 63 -10.79 10.18 -25.13
N GLU A 64 -11.18 11.38 -24.69
CA GLU A 64 -10.59 12.67 -25.08
C GLU A 64 -10.27 13.53 -23.85
N PRO A 65 -9.39 13.04 -22.94
CA PRO A 65 -9.09 13.74 -21.70
C PRO A 65 -8.21 14.96 -21.93
N LEU A 66 -8.23 15.88 -20.97
CA LEU A 66 -7.18 16.88 -20.84
C LEU A 66 -5.95 16.19 -20.24
N VAL A 67 -4.79 16.35 -20.88
CA VAL A 67 -3.55 15.73 -20.44
C VAL A 67 -2.56 16.78 -19.99
N ILE A 68 -1.98 16.61 -18.81
CA ILE A 68 -0.80 17.32 -18.36
C ILE A 68 0.33 16.30 -18.31
N GLY A 69 1.34 16.47 -19.13
CA GLY A 69 2.28 15.41 -19.46
C GLY A 69 3.70 15.89 -19.72
N ALA A 70 4.52 14.99 -20.24
CA ALA A 70 5.88 15.28 -20.68
C ALA A 70 6.10 14.90 -22.14
N TYR A 71 7.02 15.60 -22.82
CA TYR A 71 7.49 15.26 -24.18
C TYR A 71 9.02 15.23 -24.26
N GLY A 72 9.53 14.67 -25.35
CA GLY A 72 10.98 14.51 -25.57
C GLY A 72 11.57 13.30 -24.85
N GLN A 73 12.87 13.32 -24.63
CA GLN A 73 13.65 12.22 -24.03
C GLN A 73 14.31 12.67 -22.72
N GLY A 74 14.65 11.70 -21.86
CA GLY A 74 15.36 11.95 -20.60
C GLY A 74 14.48 11.86 -19.35
N PRO A 75 14.91 12.45 -18.22
CA PRO A 75 14.17 12.36 -16.96
C PRO A 75 12.85 13.15 -17.01
N ARG A 76 11.92 12.83 -16.11
CA ARG A 76 10.67 13.59 -15.95
C ARG A 76 10.99 15.09 -15.74
N PRO A 77 10.27 16.03 -16.38
CA PRO A 77 10.37 17.45 -16.04
C PRO A 77 10.10 17.66 -14.56
N LYS A 78 10.97 18.43 -13.90
CA LYS A 78 10.85 18.73 -12.47
C LYS A 78 10.17 20.08 -12.26
N ILE A 79 9.18 20.11 -11.37
CA ILE A 79 8.46 21.33 -10.99
C ILE A 79 8.67 21.55 -9.48
N TYR A 80 9.38 22.62 -9.15
CA TYR A 80 9.57 23.09 -7.78
C TYR A 80 8.41 23.98 -7.34
N THR A 81 7.60 23.51 -6.41
CA THR A 81 6.32 24.16 -6.05
C THR A 81 6.40 25.15 -4.90
N GLY A 82 7.55 25.21 -4.22
CA GLY A 82 7.73 25.99 -3.00
C GLY A 82 6.73 25.56 -1.93
N ASN A 83 6.10 26.54 -1.28
CA ASN A 83 5.14 26.30 -0.19
C ASN A 83 3.69 26.08 -0.68
N THR A 84 3.48 25.69 -1.94
CA THR A 84 2.14 25.47 -2.50
C THR A 84 1.98 24.04 -3.02
N PRO A 85 0.74 23.51 -3.07
CA PRO A 85 0.48 22.29 -3.83
C PRO A 85 0.88 22.42 -5.29
N ALA A 86 1.36 21.32 -5.90
CA ALA A 86 1.67 21.31 -7.32
C ALA A 86 0.39 21.49 -8.15
N PHE A 87 -0.64 20.72 -7.79
CA PHE A 87 -1.93 20.70 -8.47
C PHE A 87 -3.04 20.80 -7.43
N ASN A 88 -3.98 21.73 -7.58
CA ASN A 88 -5.05 21.95 -6.61
C ASN A 88 -6.43 22.02 -7.28
N LEU A 89 -7.22 20.96 -7.12
CA LEU A 89 -8.65 20.96 -7.41
C LEU A 89 -9.42 21.26 -6.13
N ALA A 90 -10.07 22.43 -6.09
CA ALA A 90 -10.83 22.87 -4.93
C ALA A 90 -12.03 23.73 -5.31
N GLY A 91 -13.03 23.75 -4.42
CA GLY A 91 -14.29 24.46 -4.61
C GLY A 91 -15.39 23.60 -5.22
N ASN A 92 -16.46 24.24 -5.68
CA ASN A 92 -17.74 23.58 -5.92
C ASN A 92 -17.98 23.12 -7.37
N ASP A 93 -17.17 23.58 -8.33
CA ASP A 93 -17.40 23.20 -9.74
C ASP A 93 -16.89 21.78 -10.02
N THR A 94 -17.57 21.09 -10.92
CA THR A 94 -17.20 19.72 -11.31
C THR A 94 -16.03 19.71 -12.27
N ARG A 95 -15.02 18.87 -12.01
CA ARG A 95 -13.88 18.64 -12.92
C ARG A 95 -13.83 17.18 -13.35
N LYS A 96 -13.63 16.93 -14.65
CA LYS A 96 -13.65 15.58 -15.20
C LYS A 96 -12.60 15.36 -16.28
N HIS A 97 -12.26 14.09 -16.52
CA HIS A 97 -11.47 13.64 -17.67
C HIS A 97 -10.08 14.31 -17.70
N ILE A 98 -9.32 14.13 -16.62
CA ILE A 98 -8.00 14.74 -16.44
C ILE A 98 -6.95 13.65 -16.23
N ALA A 99 -5.88 13.68 -17.02
CA ALA A 99 -4.71 12.85 -16.82
C ALA A 99 -3.49 13.70 -16.47
N ILE A 100 -2.83 13.39 -15.36
CA ILE A 100 -1.54 13.96 -14.94
C ILE A 100 -0.49 12.86 -15.07
N THR A 101 0.49 13.06 -15.96
CA THR A 101 1.40 11.98 -16.36
C THR A 101 2.86 12.40 -16.44
N SER A 102 3.79 11.52 -16.06
CA SER A 102 5.22 11.69 -16.33
C SER A 102 5.87 12.97 -15.77
N LEU A 103 5.36 13.55 -14.67
CA LEU A 103 5.90 14.76 -14.03
C LEU A 103 6.60 14.44 -12.71
N HIS A 104 7.59 15.26 -12.33
CA HIS A 104 8.23 15.25 -11.01
C HIS A 104 7.80 16.48 -10.21
N PHE A 105 7.15 16.26 -9.08
CA PHE A 105 6.75 17.28 -8.13
C PHE A 105 7.58 17.21 -6.84
N GLU A 106 8.16 18.33 -6.46
CA GLU A 106 8.91 18.49 -5.21
C GLU A 106 8.73 19.94 -4.73
N PRO A 107 8.48 20.19 -3.43
CA PRO A 107 8.36 21.56 -2.94
C PRO A 107 9.69 22.32 -2.98
N GLY A 108 10.81 21.64 -2.74
CA GLY A 108 12.15 22.23 -2.64
C GLY A 108 12.40 23.05 -1.36
N SER A 109 11.32 23.49 -0.69
CA SER A 109 11.33 24.09 0.63
C SER A 109 9.96 23.89 1.29
N GLY A 110 9.94 23.65 2.60
CA GLY A 110 8.68 23.43 3.32
C GLY A 110 7.99 22.12 2.91
N HIS A 111 6.76 21.96 3.39
CA HIS A 111 5.98 20.72 3.29
C HIS A 111 4.50 21.00 3.03
N PRO A 112 4.12 21.50 1.85
CA PRO A 112 2.74 21.87 1.58
C PRO A 112 1.77 20.70 1.70
N SER A 113 0.49 21.01 1.94
CA SER A 113 -0.56 20.05 2.33
C SER A 113 -0.93 19.00 1.27
N GLY A 114 -0.38 19.08 0.06
CA GLY A 114 -0.67 18.15 -1.03
C GLY A 114 0.29 18.35 -2.19
N GLY A 115 0.85 17.29 -2.79
CA GLY A 115 1.49 17.39 -4.11
C GLY A 115 0.43 17.56 -5.19
N ILE A 116 -0.39 16.53 -5.36
CA ILE A 116 -1.68 16.60 -6.04
C ILE A 116 -2.76 16.65 -4.97
N ARG A 117 -3.46 17.78 -4.89
CA ARG A 117 -4.51 18.07 -3.89
C ARG A 117 -5.85 18.18 -4.59
N ILE A 118 -6.74 17.25 -4.30
CA ILE A 118 -8.13 17.21 -4.77
C ILE A 118 -9.01 17.25 -3.54
N VAL A 119 -9.57 18.43 -3.26
CA VAL A 119 -10.39 18.65 -2.08
C VAL A 119 -11.68 19.33 -2.51
N THR A 120 -12.66 18.51 -2.92
CA THR A 120 -13.94 18.89 -3.53
C THR A 120 -14.89 17.70 -3.52
N GLY A 121 -16.19 17.92 -3.74
CA GLY A 121 -17.20 16.86 -3.82
C GLY A 121 -17.46 16.31 -5.23
N THR A 122 -16.95 16.93 -6.30
CA THR A 122 -17.41 16.61 -7.67
C THR A 122 -16.25 16.45 -8.66
N VAL A 123 -15.50 15.36 -8.56
CA VAL A 123 -14.58 14.94 -9.63
C VAL A 123 -14.88 13.54 -10.10
N GLU A 124 -14.57 13.29 -11.36
CA GLU A 124 -14.79 12.03 -12.05
C GLU A 124 -13.67 11.81 -13.07
N ASP A 125 -13.23 10.56 -13.26
CA ASP A 125 -12.24 10.19 -14.28
C ASP A 125 -10.95 11.02 -14.19
N ILE A 126 -10.21 10.75 -13.11
CA ILE A 126 -8.90 11.35 -12.86
C ILE A 126 -7.83 10.26 -12.89
N LEU A 127 -6.87 10.41 -13.80
CA LEU A 127 -5.70 9.56 -13.90
C LEU A 127 -4.46 10.30 -13.40
N ILE A 128 -3.75 9.70 -12.45
CA ILE A 128 -2.42 10.12 -12.01
C ILE A 128 -1.47 8.97 -12.32
N GLU A 129 -0.63 9.12 -13.34
CA GLU A 129 0.21 8.03 -13.84
C GLU A 129 1.69 8.40 -14.01
N ASP A 130 2.61 7.51 -13.67
CA ASP A 130 4.04 7.73 -13.93
C ASP A 130 4.56 9.06 -13.34
N CYS A 131 3.96 9.56 -12.27
CA CYS A 131 4.41 10.77 -11.60
C CYS A 131 5.39 10.41 -10.47
N TYR A 132 6.30 11.33 -10.18
CA TYR A 132 7.20 11.26 -9.05
C TYR A 132 6.82 12.38 -8.07
N LEU A 133 6.43 12.05 -6.85
CA LEU A 133 6.04 13.01 -5.82
C LEU A 133 6.83 12.74 -4.54
N LYS A 134 7.48 13.78 -4.01
CA LYS A 134 8.21 13.67 -2.74
C LYS A 134 8.07 14.90 -1.84
N GLU A 135 8.23 14.68 -0.53
CA GLU A 135 8.38 15.74 0.49
C GLU A 135 7.19 16.68 0.69
N TYR A 136 6.02 16.35 0.15
CA TYR A 136 4.77 16.98 0.54
C TYR A 136 4.28 16.44 1.89
N SER A 137 3.44 17.18 2.62
CA SER A 137 2.74 16.61 3.78
C SER A 137 1.89 15.40 3.35
N VAL A 138 1.20 15.53 2.23
CA VAL A 138 0.55 14.40 1.56
C VAL A 138 0.96 14.42 0.09
N ASN A 139 1.50 13.34 -0.46
CA ASN A 139 1.89 13.33 -1.87
C ASN A 139 0.66 13.42 -2.79
N ILE A 140 -0.34 12.55 -2.59
CA ILE A 140 -1.63 12.59 -3.26
C ILE A 140 -2.74 12.64 -2.21
N LEU A 141 -3.46 13.77 -2.17
CA LEU A 141 -4.58 14.03 -1.26
C LEU A 141 -5.86 14.09 -2.06
N VAL A 142 -6.76 13.12 -1.88
CA VAL A 142 -8.12 13.12 -2.44
C VAL A 142 -9.13 13.10 -1.31
N GLN A 143 -9.88 14.17 -1.13
CA GLN A 143 -10.77 14.35 0.01
C GLN A 143 -12.09 15.03 -0.39
N GLY A 144 -13.21 14.34 -0.16
CA GLY A 144 -14.54 14.96 -0.29
C GLY A 144 -14.79 16.04 0.78
N GLU A 145 -15.41 17.15 0.40
CA GLU A 145 -15.83 18.23 1.32
C GLU A 145 -17.34 18.21 1.64
N ARG A 146 -18.12 17.29 1.05
CA ARG A 146 -19.58 17.20 1.17
C ARG A 146 -20.02 15.73 1.20
N SER A 147 -21.34 15.49 1.23
CA SER A 147 -21.93 14.16 1.04
C SER A 147 -21.77 13.60 -0.38
N ASP A 148 -21.25 14.40 -1.32
CA ASP A 148 -21.02 13.96 -2.70
C ASP A 148 -19.84 12.99 -2.76
N THR A 149 -19.95 12.00 -3.65
CA THR A 149 -18.93 10.96 -3.84
C THR A 149 -18.24 11.16 -5.19
N MET A 150 -16.92 11.33 -5.17
CA MET A 150 -16.08 11.39 -6.36
C MET A 150 -16.00 10.01 -7.02
N GLN A 151 -15.74 9.95 -8.32
CA GLN A 151 -15.80 8.69 -9.07
C GLN A 151 -14.55 8.45 -9.92
N ASP A 152 -14.22 7.17 -10.14
CA ASP A 152 -13.15 6.72 -11.04
C ASP A 152 -11.83 7.49 -10.88
N ILE A 153 -11.17 7.28 -9.74
CA ILE A 153 -9.85 7.84 -9.46
C ILE A 153 -8.81 6.75 -9.61
N ARG A 154 -7.83 6.97 -10.48
CA ARG A 154 -6.81 5.98 -10.86
C ARG A 154 -5.41 6.53 -10.57
N ILE A 155 -4.72 5.91 -9.62
CA ILE A 155 -3.35 6.25 -9.19
C ILE A 155 -2.42 5.10 -9.60
N ARG A 156 -1.68 5.29 -10.70
CA ARG A 156 -0.97 4.19 -11.37
C ARG A 156 0.52 4.46 -11.55
N ARG A 157 1.37 3.48 -11.27
CA ARG A 157 2.80 3.53 -11.67
C ARG A 157 3.55 4.77 -11.19
N ASN A 158 3.13 5.35 -10.06
CA ASN A 158 3.76 6.52 -9.48
C ASN A 158 4.88 6.12 -8.51
N ILE A 159 5.77 7.06 -8.25
CA ILE A 159 6.81 6.98 -7.24
C ILE A 159 6.46 7.99 -6.13
N LEU A 160 6.01 7.52 -4.97
CA LEU A 160 5.45 8.33 -3.89
C LEU A 160 6.31 8.19 -2.62
N LEU A 161 7.07 9.24 -2.32
CA LEU A 161 8.19 9.13 -1.40
C LEU A 161 8.15 10.18 -0.32
N ASP A 162 8.71 9.85 0.85
CA ASP A 162 9.21 10.83 1.80
C ASP A 162 8.19 11.91 2.18
N ALA A 163 6.90 11.57 2.30
CA ALA A 163 5.91 12.54 2.75
C ALA A 163 6.22 12.97 4.19
N MET A 164 6.31 14.28 4.40
CA MET A 164 6.70 14.89 5.69
C MET A 164 5.85 16.12 5.93
N GLY A 165 5.41 16.33 7.17
CA GLY A 165 4.49 17.40 7.57
C GLY A 165 4.42 17.49 9.09
N THR A 166 3.71 18.50 9.62
CA THR A 166 3.76 18.81 11.06
C THR A 166 2.78 18.02 11.93
N THR A 167 1.78 17.37 11.35
CA THR A 167 0.72 16.70 12.12
C THR A 167 0.41 15.31 11.58
N HIS A 168 0.04 15.23 10.29
CA HIS A 168 -0.25 13.98 9.60
C HIS A 168 0.46 13.99 8.26
N SER A 169 1.01 12.85 7.84
CA SER A 169 1.71 12.76 6.57
C SER A 169 1.55 11.42 5.89
N GLN A 170 1.35 11.47 4.56
CA GLN A 170 0.95 10.29 3.79
C GLN A 170 1.44 10.30 2.35
N ALA A 171 1.68 9.13 1.77
CA ALA A 171 1.80 9.05 0.32
C ALA A 171 0.43 9.26 -0.35
N ILE A 172 -0.60 8.54 0.10
CA ILE A 172 -1.96 8.63 -0.42
C ILE A 172 -2.95 8.77 0.73
N TYR A 173 -3.72 9.86 0.72
CA TYR A 173 -4.94 10.01 1.48
C TYR A 173 -6.14 9.96 0.53
N ALA A 174 -7.16 9.17 0.86
CA ALA A 174 -8.39 9.10 0.05
C ALA A 174 -9.65 9.08 0.92
N SER A 175 -10.65 9.90 0.59
CA SER A 175 -12.00 9.86 1.16
C SER A 175 -13.07 10.30 0.15
N HIS A 176 -14.28 9.77 0.29
CA HIS A 176 -15.47 10.07 -0.52
C HIS A 176 -15.27 9.74 -2.01
N ILE A 177 -14.92 8.47 -2.29
CA ILE A 177 -14.66 7.98 -3.65
C ILE A 177 -15.44 6.69 -3.88
N GLU A 178 -16.06 6.54 -5.05
CA GLU A 178 -16.55 5.28 -5.59
C GLU A 178 -15.64 4.87 -6.76
N GLY A 179 -14.99 3.71 -6.64
CA GLY A 179 -14.01 3.25 -7.63
C GLY A 179 -12.66 3.96 -7.49
N LEU A 180 -11.80 3.42 -6.61
CA LEU A 180 -10.42 3.85 -6.46
C LEU A 180 -9.47 2.73 -6.89
N LEU A 181 -8.71 2.96 -7.95
CA LEU A 181 -7.63 2.07 -8.39
C LEU A 181 -6.27 2.62 -7.94
N ILE A 182 -5.52 1.82 -7.19
CA ILE A 182 -4.12 2.07 -6.85
C ILE A 182 -3.30 0.89 -7.37
N GLU A 183 -2.59 1.10 -8.49
CA GLU A 183 -1.93 0.03 -9.26
C GLU A 183 -0.47 0.34 -9.58
N GLY A 184 0.45 -0.60 -9.36
CA GLY A 184 1.80 -0.49 -9.93
C GLY A 184 2.70 0.57 -9.27
N ASN A 185 2.32 1.13 -8.12
CA ASN A 185 3.06 2.23 -7.50
C ASN A 185 4.22 1.74 -6.64
N ILE A 186 5.30 2.53 -6.60
CA ILE A 186 6.36 2.42 -5.59
C ILE A 186 6.08 3.46 -4.51
N ILE A 187 5.77 2.99 -3.30
CA ILE A 187 5.35 3.83 -2.18
C ILE A 187 6.28 3.55 -1.02
N ASP A 188 7.09 4.54 -0.65
CA ASP A 188 8.20 4.30 0.27
C ASP A 188 8.44 5.45 1.24
N ARG A 189 8.61 5.09 2.52
CA ARG A 189 9.14 5.96 3.57
C ARG A 189 8.34 7.24 3.79
N ASN A 190 7.02 7.10 3.92
CA ASN A 190 6.13 8.23 4.17
C ASN A 190 5.76 8.32 5.66
N GLY A 191 5.76 9.55 6.18
CA GLY A 191 5.26 9.85 7.51
C GLY A 191 6.30 10.01 8.61
N TRP A 192 7.60 10.00 8.29
CA TRP A 192 8.70 10.10 9.24
C TRP A 192 10.01 10.52 8.57
N ASP A 193 10.92 11.14 9.31
CA ASP A 193 12.20 11.62 8.82
C ASP A 193 13.31 10.60 9.04
N HIS A 194 13.66 9.90 7.96
CA HIS A 194 14.73 8.92 7.95
C HIS A 194 16.11 9.42 8.42
N ARG A 195 16.37 10.74 8.40
CA ARG A 195 17.64 11.32 8.85
C ARG A 195 17.81 11.20 10.37
N VAL A 196 16.72 11.08 11.12
CA VAL A 196 16.73 10.86 12.57
C VAL A 196 16.37 9.41 12.94
N GLY A 197 16.27 8.52 11.95
CA GLY A 197 15.71 7.19 12.14
C GLY A 197 14.22 7.24 12.42
N ARG A 198 13.62 6.13 12.87
CA ARG A 198 12.16 6.05 13.08
C ARG A 198 11.67 6.78 14.34
N SER A 199 12.49 7.61 15.00
CA SER A 199 12.13 8.21 16.28
C SER A 199 10.92 9.14 16.22
N ASP A 200 10.68 9.76 15.06
CA ASP A 200 9.56 10.68 14.82
C ASP A 200 8.38 10.02 14.10
N ALA A 201 8.47 8.72 13.78
CA ALA A 201 7.35 7.97 13.25
C ALA A 201 6.22 7.90 14.28
N THR A 202 5.00 8.11 13.81
CA THR A 202 3.79 8.15 14.64
C THR A 202 2.71 7.21 14.11
N ILE A 203 1.73 6.93 14.95
CA ILE A 203 0.56 6.11 14.57
C ILE A 203 -0.32 6.80 13.50
N PHE A 204 -0.22 8.12 13.36
CA PHE A 204 -1.13 8.97 12.57
C PHE A 204 -0.63 9.26 11.15
N ALA A 205 0.48 8.65 10.75
CA ALA A 205 1.09 8.83 9.45
C ALA A 205 1.25 7.47 8.76
N HIS A 206 0.99 7.42 7.45
CA HIS A 206 0.79 6.16 6.73
C HIS A 206 1.41 6.24 5.33
N ASN A 207 1.65 5.11 4.69
CA ASN A 207 1.83 5.11 3.24
C ASN A 207 0.47 5.37 2.57
N CYS A 208 -0.52 4.50 2.78
CA CYS A 208 -1.86 4.65 2.23
C CYS A 208 -2.94 4.66 3.32
N TYR A 209 -3.70 5.76 3.44
CA TYR A 209 -4.82 5.90 4.37
C TYR A 209 -6.13 6.07 3.61
N ILE A 210 -6.86 4.97 3.46
CA ILE A 210 -8.09 4.93 2.70
C ILE A 210 -9.26 4.94 3.68
N GLN A 211 -10.09 5.98 3.61
CA GLN A 211 -11.14 6.26 4.59
C GLN A 211 -12.39 5.38 4.44
N ARG A 212 -13.29 5.47 5.42
CA ARG A 212 -14.60 4.80 5.48
C ARG A 212 -15.60 5.21 4.41
N SER A 213 -15.23 6.17 3.57
CA SER A 213 -16.05 6.69 2.47
C SER A 213 -15.45 6.39 1.11
N VAL A 214 -14.58 5.38 1.02
CA VAL A 214 -14.01 4.90 -0.25
C VAL A 214 -14.55 3.51 -0.54
N PHE A 215 -15.41 3.39 -1.54
CA PHE A 215 -16.01 2.13 -1.97
C PHE A 215 -15.35 1.65 -3.27
N GLY A 216 -15.31 0.34 -3.47
CA GLY A 216 -14.70 -0.24 -4.67
C GLY A 216 -13.17 -0.04 -4.78
N LEU A 217 -12.43 -0.11 -3.66
CA LEU A 217 -10.97 -0.07 -3.68
C LEU A 217 -10.40 -1.29 -4.42
N VAL A 218 -9.51 -1.03 -5.38
CA VAL A 218 -8.62 -2.02 -5.98
C VAL A 218 -7.17 -1.57 -5.75
N PHE A 219 -6.46 -2.30 -4.90
CA PHE A 219 -5.07 -2.06 -4.53
C PHE A 219 -4.21 -3.23 -5.00
N LYS A 220 -3.52 -3.10 -6.13
CA LYS A 220 -2.79 -4.21 -6.72
C LYS A 220 -1.45 -3.85 -7.34
N ASP A 221 -0.56 -4.83 -7.41
CA ASP A 221 0.72 -4.70 -8.09
C ASP A 221 1.58 -3.54 -7.55
N ASN A 222 1.42 -3.16 -6.27
CA ASN A 222 2.22 -2.11 -5.63
C ASN A 222 3.39 -2.68 -4.82
N VAL A 223 4.47 -1.89 -4.69
CA VAL A 223 5.53 -2.11 -3.70
C VAL A 223 5.42 -1.03 -2.63
N VAL A 224 5.11 -1.44 -1.39
CA VAL A 224 4.78 -0.56 -0.27
C VAL A 224 5.76 -0.79 0.87
N MET A 225 6.56 0.23 1.21
CA MET A 225 7.73 0.04 2.05
C MET A 225 7.83 1.10 3.15
N ARG A 226 8.31 0.67 4.32
CA ARG A 226 8.85 1.56 5.36
C ARG A 226 7.90 2.67 5.78
N ALA A 227 6.60 2.39 5.88
CA ALA A 227 5.62 3.35 6.39
C ALA A 227 5.96 3.82 7.81
N SER A 228 5.42 4.98 8.22
CA SER A 228 5.41 5.39 9.63
C SER A 228 4.56 4.46 10.50
N SER A 229 3.32 4.19 10.10
CA SER A 229 2.38 3.32 10.83
C SER A 229 1.89 2.16 9.96
N HIS A 230 1.19 2.46 8.86
CA HIS A 230 0.57 1.43 8.01
C HIS A 230 1.09 1.51 6.58
N GLY A 231 1.35 0.35 5.97
CA GLY A 231 1.50 0.21 4.54
C GLY A 231 0.19 0.57 3.84
N LEU A 232 -0.87 -0.20 4.14
CA LEU A 232 -2.22 0.05 3.67
C LEU A 232 -3.22 0.01 4.82
N GLN A 233 -4.06 1.04 4.90
CA GLN A 233 -5.27 1.03 5.68
C GLN A 233 -6.49 1.12 4.76
N ALA A 234 -7.18 0.00 4.59
CA ALA A 234 -8.32 -0.18 3.68
C ALA A 234 -9.63 -0.31 4.48
N ARG A 235 -10.17 0.83 4.91
CA ARG A 235 -11.29 0.86 5.87
C ARG A 235 -12.59 0.25 5.37
N MET A 236 -12.84 0.26 4.07
CA MET A 236 -14.05 -0.32 3.47
C MET A 236 -13.78 -1.64 2.74
N GLY A 237 -12.68 -2.31 3.08
CA GLY A 237 -12.28 -3.55 2.41
C GLY A 237 -11.91 -3.31 0.95
N GLY A 238 -12.36 -4.21 0.06
CA GLY A 238 -12.03 -4.19 -1.37
C GLY A 238 -11.03 -5.27 -1.79
N ILE A 239 -10.30 -5.03 -2.87
CA ILE A 239 -9.37 -5.99 -3.48
C ILE A 239 -7.94 -5.56 -3.16
N VAL A 240 -7.16 -6.40 -2.47
CA VAL A 240 -5.74 -6.17 -2.15
C VAL A 240 -4.92 -7.35 -2.68
N GLU A 241 -4.35 -7.20 -3.87
CA GLU A 241 -3.76 -8.34 -4.61
C GLU A 241 -2.36 -8.10 -5.14
N ASN A 242 -1.50 -9.13 -5.03
CA ASN A 242 -0.18 -9.15 -5.68
C ASN A 242 0.69 -7.93 -5.33
N ASN A 243 0.68 -7.52 -4.06
CA ASN A 243 1.54 -6.44 -3.58
C ASN A 243 2.73 -6.99 -2.80
N VAL A 244 3.81 -6.21 -2.77
CA VAL A 244 4.95 -6.44 -1.86
C VAL A 244 4.90 -5.41 -0.75
N PHE A 245 4.83 -5.86 0.50
CA PHE A 245 4.96 -5.04 1.69
C PHE A 245 6.29 -5.35 2.37
N TYR A 246 7.13 -4.34 2.60
CA TYR A 246 8.46 -4.53 3.19
C TYR A 246 8.72 -3.52 4.31
N GLN A 247 9.03 -4.02 5.51
CA GLN A 247 9.37 -3.18 6.67
C GLN A 247 8.29 -2.14 7.01
N ASN A 248 7.03 -2.54 6.93
CA ASN A 248 5.92 -1.73 7.44
C ASN A 248 5.59 -2.15 8.88
N PRO A 249 5.25 -1.19 9.76
CA PRO A 249 4.83 -1.56 11.11
C PRO A 249 3.48 -2.25 11.19
N MET A 250 2.59 -1.93 10.27
CA MET A 250 1.43 -2.74 9.93
C MET A 250 1.35 -2.83 8.42
N ALA A 251 1.43 -4.01 7.82
CA ALA A 251 1.39 -4.12 6.37
C ALA A 251 -0.01 -3.77 5.82
N ILE A 252 -1.04 -4.45 6.34
CA ILE A 252 -2.43 -4.30 5.89
C ILE A 252 -3.36 -4.26 7.10
N MET A 253 -4.09 -3.15 7.24
CA MET A 253 -5.31 -3.08 8.04
C MET A 253 -6.51 -3.13 7.11
N PHE A 254 -7.35 -4.16 7.25
CA PHE A 254 -8.50 -4.39 6.40
C PHE A 254 -9.79 -4.31 7.21
N GLY A 255 -10.65 -3.37 6.81
CA GLY A 255 -11.86 -3.00 7.54
C GLY A 255 -11.62 -1.96 8.62
N ASN A 256 -12.50 -1.90 9.61
CA ASN A 256 -12.62 -0.76 10.52
C ASN A 256 -12.40 -1.11 11.98
N GLU A 257 -11.48 -0.38 12.60
CA GLU A 257 -11.39 -0.30 14.07
C GLU A 257 -12.68 0.32 14.64
N GLY A 258 -13.55 -0.52 15.18
CA GLY A 258 -14.79 -0.10 15.83
C GLY A 258 -15.93 0.25 14.86
N VAL A 259 -17.11 -0.26 15.21
CA VAL A 259 -18.36 -0.02 14.51
C VAL A 259 -18.97 1.30 14.95
N LYS A 260 -19.22 2.20 14.01
CA LYS A 260 -20.16 3.30 14.22
C LYS A 260 -21.57 2.83 13.88
N ASP A 261 -22.57 3.44 14.51
CA ASP A 261 -23.98 3.08 14.28
C ASP A 261 -24.31 2.96 12.79
N ASN A 262 -24.85 1.80 12.38
CA ASN A 262 -25.23 1.42 11.01
C ASN A 262 -24.09 1.08 10.04
N GLU A 263 -22.84 0.94 10.49
CA GLU A 263 -21.76 0.42 9.63
C GLU A 263 -21.83 -1.10 9.49
N TYR A 264 -21.90 -1.59 8.26
CA TYR A 264 -21.87 -3.02 7.94
C TYR A 264 -20.44 -3.55 7.94
N ALA A 265 -20.30 -4.85 8.20
CA ALA A 265 -19.03 -5.55 8.11
C ALA A 265 -18.58 -5.61 6.65
N VAL A 266 -17.31 -5.27 6.39
CA VAL A 266 -16.82 -5.03 5.03
C VAL A 266 -16.32 -6.32 4.37
N GLU A 267 -16.42 -6.38 3.05
CA GLU A 267 -16.06 -7.57 2.26
C GLU A 267 -14.84 -7.33 1.37
N GLY A 268 -14.28 -8.41 0.85
CA GLY A 268 -13.25 -8.35 -0.17
C GLY A 268 -12.21 -9.47 -0.03
N ARG A 269 -11.01 -9.22 -0.54
CA ARG A 269 -9.95 -10.24 -0.57
C ARG A 269 -8.56 -9.64 -0.45
N ILE A 270 -7.70 -10.38 0.25
CA ILE A 270 -6.29 -10.11 0.45
C ILE A 270 -5.55 -11.31 -0.11
N LYS A 271 -5.09 -11.21 -1.36
CA LYS A 271 -4.60 -12.36 -2.11
C LYS A 271 -3.21 -12.17 -2.70
N HIS A 272 -2.38 -13.21 -2.67
CA HIS A 272 -1.09 -13.22 -3.34
C HIS A 272 -0.10 -12.12 -2.90
N ASN A 273 -0.28 -11.53 -1.72
CA ASN A 273 0.66 -10.53 -1.23
C ASN A 273 1.92 -11.21 -0.65
N VAL A 274 3.05 -10.51 -0.73
CA VAL A 274 4.30 -10.89 -0.06
C VAL A 274 4.61 -9.83 0.99
N ILE A 275 4.62 -10.22 2.26
CA ILE A 275 4.78 -9.33 3.41
C ILE A 275 6.05 -9.75 4.13
N LEU A 276 7.01 -8.83 4.23
CA LEU A 276 8.36 -9.13 4.64
C LEU A 276 8.82 -8.19 5.75
N GLU A 277 9.50 -8.78 6.73
CA GLU A 277 10.31 -8.05 7.70
C GLU A 277 9.51 -6.99 8.46
N GLY A 278 8.43 -7.37 9.15
CA GLY A 278 7.66 -6.44 9.99
C GLY A 278 8.54 -5.68 10.99
N VAL A 279 8.21 -4.41 11.28
CA VAL A 279 9.00 -3.54 12.18
C VAL A 279 8.13 -2.78 13.17
N ASP A 280 8.71 -2.10 14.14
CA ASP A 280 7.98 -1.18 15.01
C ASP A 280 7.74 0.18 14.37
N ILE A 281 6.70 0.89 14.85
CA ILE A 281 6.50 2.29 14.46
C ILE A 281 7.74 3.05 14.88
N ASN A 282 8.09 2.97 16.16
CA ASN A 282 9.31 3.46 16.77
C ASN A 282 9.58 2.65 18.06
N PRO A 283 10.73 2.83 18.74
CA PRO A 283 11.08 2.02 19.93
C PRO A 283 10.11 2.11 21.13
N SER A 284 9.25 3.14 21.20
CA SER A 284 8.23 3.28 22.27
C SER A 284 6.83 2.87 21.83
N LEU A 285 6.63 2.57 20.54
CA LEU A 285 5.36 2.18 19.94
C LEU A 285 5.56 0.89 19.12
N PRO A 286 5.64 -0.27 19.79
CA PRO A 286 5.78 -1.53 19.11
C PRO A 286 4.56 -1.85 18.25
N ARG A 287 4.77 -2.54 17.13
CA ARG A 287 3.68 -2.99 16.23
C ARG A 287 4.02 -4.31 15.54
N GLY A 288 4.74 -4.28 14.42
CA GLY A 288 5.18 -5.47 13.68
C GLY A 288 4.07 -6.30 13.01
N ASP A 289 2.87 -5.76 12.84
CA ASP A 289 1.73 -6.52 12.35
C ASP A 289 1.78 -6.75 10.82
N GLY A 290 1.39 -7.93 10.37
CA GLY A 290 1.18 -8.25 8.98
C GLY A 290 -0.20 -7.81 8.52
N ILE A 291 -1.15 -8.74 8.53
CA ILE A 291 -2.55 -8.57 8.14
C ILE A 291 -3.43 -8.51 9.39
N VAL A 292 -4.18 -7.43 9.52
CA VAL A 292 -5.17 -7.22 10.58
C VAL A 292 -6.56 -7.12 9.96
N LEU A 293 -7.44 -8.05 10.31
CA LEU A 293 -8.85 -8.05 9.94
C LEU A 293 -9.69 -7.45 11.08
N GLN A 294 -10.52 -6.47 10.75
CA GLN A 294 -11.37 -5.73 11.69
C GLN A 294 -12.73 -5.40 11.09
N HIS A 295 -13.83 -5.78 11.72
CA HIS A 295 -15.20 -5.53 11.23
C HIS A 295 -15.42 -5.99 9.77
N THR A 296 -15.21 -7.27 9.50
CA THR A 296 -15.26 -7.84 8.14
C THR A 296 -16.25 -8.98 8.02
N ALA A 297 -16.88 -9.12 6.86
CA ALA A 297 -17.69 -10.28 6.49
C ALA A 297 -17.18 -10.89 5.18
N ARG A 298 -17.18 -12.22 5.04
CA ARG A 298 -16.88 -12.91 3.76
C ARG A 298 -15.57 -12.42 3.11
N VAL A 299 -14.50 -12.34 3.90
CA VAL A 299 -13.17 -11.94 3.42
C VAL A 299 -12.31 -13.15 3.14
N ASP A 300 -11.69 -13.17 1.95
CA ASP A 300 -10.72 -14.18 1.56
C ASP A 300 -9.29 -13.67 1.79
N VAL A 301 -8.57 -14.24 2.76
CA VAL A 301 -7.13 -14.03 2.99
C VAL A 301 -6.40 -15.26 2.47
N THR A 302 -5.93 -15.20 1.22
CA THR A 302 -5.45 -16.39 0.52
C THR A 302 -4.12 -16.23 -0.20
N ASP A 303 -3.33 -17.31 -0.24
CA ASP A 303 -2.11 -17.40 -1.06
C ASP A 303 -1.06 -16.31 -0.74
N ASN A 304 -1.08 -15.77 0.48
CA ASN A 304 -0.12 -14.76 0.94
C ASN A 304 1.12 -15.43 1.56
N ILE A 305 2.27 -14.76 1.43
CA ILE A 305 3.51 -15.14 2.13
C ILE A 305 3.82 -14.03 3.13
N LEU A 306 3.96 -14.40 4.39
CA LEU A 306 4.39 -13.51 5.47
C LEU A 306 5.67 -14.08 6.08
N SER A 307 6.78 -13.37 5.96
CA SER A 307 8.08 -13.88 6.39
C SER A 307 8.87 -12.86 7.19
N LYS A 308 9.33 -13.28 8.37
CA LYS A 308 10.18 -12.56 9.30
C LYS A 308 9.54 -11.31 9.91
N ASN A 309 9.64 -11.20 11.22
CA ASN A 309 9.50 -9.95 11.95
C ASN A 309 10.89 -9.54 12.48
N LEU A 310 11.29 -8.29 12.32
CA LEU A 310 12.62 -7.81 12.74
C LEU A 310 12.65 -7.26 14.17
N ASN A 311 11.51 -7.19 14.84
CA ASN A 311 11.46 -6.68 16.20
C ASN A 311 11.94 -7.74 17.21
N ALA A 312 12.60 -7.28 18.27
CA ALA A 312 12.80 -8.05 19.49
C ALA A 312 11.42 -8.34 20.14
N PRO A 313 11.24 -9.45 20.89
CA PRO A 313 9.94 -10.11 21.08
C PRO A 313 8.83 -9.10 21.39
N SER A 314 8.04 -8.85 20.36
CA SER A 314 6.90 -7.96 20.33
C SER A 314 5.65 -8.83 20.31
N SER A 315 4.49 -8.32 20.72
CA SER A 315 3.25 -9.08 20.48
C SER A 315 2.79 -8.81 19.04
N ALA A 316 3.65 -9.03 18.05
CA ALA A 316 3.39 -8.75 16.63
C ALA A 316 2.75 -9.95 15.94
N TYR A 317 1.73 -9.74 15.11
CA TYR A 317 0.99 -10.85 14.49
C TYR A 317 1.13 -10.87 12.98
N ALA A 318 1.38 -12.04 12.40
CA ALA A 318 1.41 -12.17 10.94
C ALA A 318 0.00 -12.00 10.37
N ILE A 319 -0.97 -12.79 10.88
CA ILE A 319 -2.39 -12.65 10.56
C ILE A 319 -3.17 -12.56 11.87
N SER A 320 -4.04 -11.56 11.99
CA SER A 320 -4.91 -11.45 13.16
C SER A 320 -6.34 -11.08 12.81
N ILE A 321 -7.25 -11.70 13.55
CA ILE A 321 -8.62 -11.23 13.75
C ILE A 321 -8.59 -10.36 15.01
N ASP A 322 -8.68 -9.05 14.83
CA ASP A 322 -8.52 -8.07 15.92
C ASP A 322 -9.61 -7.01 15.85
N GLY A 323 -9.75 -6.18 16.89
CA GLY A 323 -10.72 -5.09 16.98
C GLY A 323 -11.43 -5.05 18.34
N PRO A 324 -12.24 -4.01 18.59
CA PRO A 324 -13.17 -4.05 19.73
C PRO A 324 -14.23 -5.14 19.50
N ASP A 325 -14.84 -5.68 20.57
CA ASP A 325 -15.90 -6.71 20.47
C ASP A 325 -17.11 -6.27 19.62
N THR A 326 -17.29 -4.96 19.41
CA THR A 326 -18.33 -4.43 18.52
C THR A 326 -18.03 -4.61 17.03
N ALA A 327 -16.80 -4.96 16.66
CA ALA A 327 -16.29 -5.05 15.28
C ALA A 327 -15.91 -6.50 14.91
N PRO A 328 -16.88 -7.43 14.83
CA PRO A 328 -16.60 -8.84 14.60
C PRO A 328 -16.08 -9.13 13.19
N VAL A 329 -15.47 -10.30 13.05
CA VAL A 329 -15.09 -10.94 11.79
C VAL A 329 -15.99 -12.16 11.58
N GLU A 330 -16.72 -12.15 10.47
CA GLU A 330 -17.72 -13.14 10.11
C GLU A 330 -17.40 -13.80 8.77
N ASN A 331 -17.46 -15.13 8.71
CA ASN A 331 -17.25 -15.94 7.51
C ASN A 331 -15.94 -15.61 6.77
N ALA A 332 -14.84 -15.36 7.49
CA ALA A 332 -13.54 -15.17 6.88
C ALA A 332 -12.95 -16.51 6.41
N LEU A 333 -12.38 -16.55 5.22
CA LEU A 333 -11.56 -17.66 4.73
C LEU A 333 -10.09 -17.26 4.82
N ILE A 334 -9.31 -17.95 5.65
CA ILE A 334 -7.86 -17.77 5.78
C ILE A 334 -7.21 -19.05 5.29
N ALA A 335 -6.75 -19.07 4.03
CA ALA A 335 -6.32 -20.30 3.38
C ALA A 335 -5.05 -20.21 2.53
N ASN A 336 -4.28 -21.30 2.47
CA ASN A 336 -3.08 -21.41 1.62
C ASN A 336 -2.04 -20.32 1.88
N ASN A 337 -2.01 -19.73 3.09
CA ASN A 337 -0.99 -18.76 3.44
C ASN A 337 0.24 -19.48 3.99
N VAL A 338 1.42 -18.91 3.71
CA VAL A 338 2.67 -19.31 4.36
C VAL A 338 3.06 -18.22 5.35
N VAL A 339 3.19 -18.60 6.62
CA VAL A 339 3.76 -17.74 7.66
C VAL A 339 5.05 -18.37 8.16
N HIS A 340 6.16 -17.64 8.03
CA HIS A 340 7.49 -18.13 8.33
C HIS A 340 8.24 -17.16 9.25
N ASP A 341 8.60 -17.62 10.45
CA ASP A 341 9.40 -16.87 11.43
C ASP A 341 8.82 -15.47 11.74
N TRP A 342 7.50 -15.39 11.84
CA TRP A 342 6.84 -14.20 12.36
C TRP A 342 6.52 -14.41 13.84
N ASP A 343 6.81 -13.40 14.67
CA ASP A 343 6.70 -13.44 16.15
C ASP A 343 5.48 -14.23 16.66
N LEU A 344 4.26 -13.86 16.24
CA LEU A 344 3.07 -14.71 16.41
C LEU A 344 2.39 -14.96 15.05
N PRO A 345 2.35 -16.21 14.55
CA PRO A 345 1.82 -16.48 13.21
C PRO A 345 0.32 -16.17 13.04
N PHE A 346 -0.53 -16.65 13.95
CA PHE A 346 -1.97 -16.37 13.90
C PHE A 346 -2.55 -16.04 15.28
N ARG A 347 -3.41 -15.01 15.34
CA ARG A 347 -4.17 -14.67 16.54
C ARG A 347 -5.64 -14.36 16.28
N VAL A 348 -6.49 -14.83 17.21
CA VAL A 348 -7.83 -14.27 17.46
C VAL A 348 -7.83 -13.45 18.75
N HIS A 349 -8.10 -12.15 18.62
CA HIS A 349 -8.25 -11.22 19.74
C HIS A 349 -9.67 -11.29 20.33
N ASP A 350 -9.75 -11.12 21.65
CA ASP A 350 -10.96 -11.21 22.48
C ASP A 350 -12.10 -12.08 21.92
N TYR A 351 -13.25 -11.51 21.57
CA TYR A 351 -14.40 -12.20 20.97
C TYR A 351 -14.59 -11.84 19.49
N ASN A 352 -13.52 -11.38 18.82
CA ASN A 352 -13.63 -10.79 17.48
C ASN A 352 -13.95 -11.80 16.38
N ALA A 353 -13.61 -13.08 16.52
CA ALA A 353 -14.02 -14.10 15.56
C ALA A 353 -15.44 -14.58 15.87
N VAL A 354 -16.38 -14.35 14.95
CA VAL A 354 -17.73 -14.95 14.99
C VAL A 354 -17.76 -16.25 14.18
N SER A 355 -17.19 -16.22 12.98
CA SER A 355 -16.95 -17.42 12.17
C SER A 355 -15.75 -17.20 11.24
N ALA A 356 -14.86 -18.18 11.17
CA ALA A 356 -13.80 -18.21 10.18
C ALA A 356 -13.41 -19.66 9.84
N THR A 357 -12.85 -19.86 8.66
CA THR A 357 -12.20 -21.10 8.26
C THR A 357 -10.71 -20.83 8.09
N PHE A 358 -9.88 -21.54 8.84
CA PHE A 358 -8.44 -21.48 8.76
C PHE A 358 -7.92 -22.79 8.19
N LYS A 359 -7.59 -22.81 6.88
CA LYS A 359 -7.31 -24.06 6.17
C LYS A 359 -6.08 -24.08 5.30
N ASP A 360 -5.41 -25.22 5.21
CA ASP A 360 -4.29 -25.47 4.30
C ASP A 360 -3.15 -24.42 4.41
N ASN A 361 -3.04 -23.76 5.56
CA ASN A 361 -1.96 -22.82 5.83
C ASN A 361 -0.70 -23.58 6.31
N VAL A 362 0.46 -22.99 6.06
CA VAL A 362 1.75 -23.46 6.59
C VAL A 362 2.24 -22.45 7.61
N LEU A 363 2.32 -22.85 8.88
CA LEU A 363 2.87 -22.02 9.96
C LEU A 363 4.20 -22.62 10.42
N TYR A 364 5.27 -21.87 10.22
CA TYR A 364 6.62 -22.23 10.61
C TYR A 364 7.21 -21.18 11.56
N HIS A 365 7.84 -21.64 12.64
CA HIS A 365 8.60 -20.78 13.55
C HIS A 365 9.87 -21.49 14.02
N SER A 366 11.04 -20.87 13.84
CA SER A 366 12.34 -21.48 14.14
C SER A 366 12.63 -21.65 15.62
N ASP A 367 11.94 -20.89 16.47
CA ASP A 367 12.17 -20.82 17.92
C ASP A 367 10.95 -21.33 18.72
N ASP A 368 11.14 -21.61 20.01
CA ASP A 368 10.15 -22.16 20.94
C ASP A 368 9.59 -21.11 21.91
N ASP A 369 9.71 -19.81 21.63
CA ASP A 369 9.33 -18.75 22.57
C ASP A 369 7.87 -18.28 22.44
N LYS A 370 7.18 -18.69 21.36
CA LYS A 370 5.82 -18.28 21.01
C LYS A 370 4.97 -19.43 20.44
N PRO A 371 3.65 -19.46 20.71
CA PRO A 371 2.75 -20.39 20.03
C PRO A 371 2.51 -20.00 18.56
N LEU A 372 2.22 -20.98 17.70
CA LEU A 372 1.85 -20.76 16.29
C LEU A 372 0.44 -20.16 16.16
N ILE A 373 -0.48 -20.59 17.03
CA ILE A 373 -1.85 -20.08 17.07
C ILE A 373 -2.16 -19.61 18.49
N LYS A 374 -2.74 -18.42 18.59
CA LYS A 374 -3.17 -17.84 19.85
C LYS A 374 -4.62 -17.38 19.82
N HIS A 375 -5.45 -17.96 20.66
CA HIS A 375 -6.75 -17.40 21.03
C HIS A 375 -6.63 -16.68 22.38
N ARG A 376 -6.90 -15.36 22.41
CA ARG A 376 -6.90 -14.62 23.68
C ARG A 376 -7.97 -15.13 24.65
N ARG A 377 -9.12 -15.56 24.13
CA ARG A 377 -10.22 -16.19 24.87
C ARG A 377 -10.37 -17.62 24.41
N ARG A 378 -10.26 -18.58 25.33
CA ARG A 378 -10.39 -20.01 25.00
C ARG A 378 -11.67 -20.33 24.23
N GLN A 379 -12.76 -19.62 24.51
CA GLN A 379 -14.07 -19.85 23.90
C GLN A 379 -14.08 -19.58 22.39
N THR A 380 -13.22 -18.70 21.86
CA THR A 380 -13.24 -18.36 20.43
C THR A 380 -12.61 -19.41 19.55
N VAL A 381 -11.98 -20.46 20.11
CA VAL A 381 -11.49 -21.59 19.31
C VAL A 381 -12.63 -22.28 18.57
N GLY A 382 -13.83 -22.34 19.15
CA GLY A 382 -15.01 -22.92 18.51
C GLY A 382 -15.62 -22.06 17.40
N ASN A 383 -15.11 -20.85 17.18
CA ASN A 383 -15.56 -19.94 16.11
C ASN A 383 -14.63 -19.99 14.88
N VAL A 384 -13.59 -20.83 14.92
CA VAL A 384 -12.64 -21.00 13.81
C VAL A 384 -12.55 -22.48 13.46
N ASP A 385 -12.93 -22.83 12.24
CA ASP A 385 -12.80 -24.18 11.71
C ASP A 385 -11.39 -24.39 11.16
N TYR A 386 -10.63 -25.30 11.78
CA TYR A 386 -9.25 -25.62 11.41
C TYR A 386 -9.16 -26.89 10.56
N GLU A 387 -8.61 -26.79 9.35
CA GLU A 387 -8.55 -27.91 8.39
C GLU A 387 -7.22 -27.96 7.63
N GLY A 388 -6.57 -29.13 7.53
CA GLY A 388 -5.45 -29.35 6.60
C GLY A 388 -4.17 -28.53 6.81
N ASN A 389 -4.09 -27.74 7.89
CA ASN A 389 -2.93 -26.89 8.17
C ASN A 389 -1.69 -27.70 8.56
N HIS A 390 -0.53 -27.19 8.19
CA HIS A 390 0.78 -27.74 8.52
C HIS A 390 1.52 -26.81 9.49
N TYR A 391 2.09 -27.41 10.53
CA TYR A 391 2.70 -26.69 11.64
C TYR A 391 4.13 -27.20 11.87
N LEU A 392 5.07 -26.29 12.08
CA LEU A 392 6.37 -26.63 12.66
C LEU A 392 6.88 -25.49 13.53
N ARG A 393 7.25 -25.83 14.75
CA ARG A 393 7.89 -24.95 15.71
C ARG A 393 9.06 -25.71 16.35
N ALA A 394 10.09 -25.00 16.82
CA ALA A 394 11.04 -25.63 17.72
C ALA A 394 10.37 -26.03 19.05
N GLY A 395 10.92 -27.05 19.71
CA GLY A 395 10.30 -27.65 20.90
C GLY A 395 9.09 -28.53 20.56
N ASP A 396 8.71 -29.39 21.50
CA ASP A 396 7.68 -30.40 21.28
C ASP A 396 6.35 -30.07 22.00
N ASP A 397 6.29 -28.94 22.72
CA ASP A 397 5.18 -28.47 23.56
C ASP A 397 4.83 -26.99 23.30
N GLU A 398 3.64 -26.58 23.77
CA GLU A 398 3.16 -25.17 23.71
C GLU A 398 3.00 -24.58 22.29
N TRP A 399 2.71 -25.42 21.30
CA TRP A 399 2.51 -25.00 19.91
C TRP A 399 1.25 -24.13 19.73
N PHE A 400 0.24 -24.30 20.59
CA PHE A 400 -1.04 -23.60 20.51
C PHE A 400 -1.40 -23.03 21.89
N GLN A 401 -1.99 -21.84 21.93
CA GLN A 401 -2.40 -21.19 23.18
C GLN A 401 -3.88 -20.76 23.15
N LEU A 402 -4.67 -21.25 24.10
CA LEU A 402 -6.08 -20.96 24.29
C LEU A 402 -6.30 -20.30 25.67
N GLY A 403 -6.33 -18.97 25.71
CA GLY A 403 -6.33 -18.24 26.97
C GLY A 403 -5.02 -18.48 27.73
N SER A 404 -5.11 -19.18 28.87
CA SER A 404 -3.94 -19.59 29.67
C SER A 404 -3.60 -21.08 29.51
N THR A 405 -4.27 -21.80 28.60
CA THR A 405 -3.97 -23.20 28.31
C THR A 405 -3.07 -23.28 27.11
N GLU A 406 -1.92 -23.92 27.26
CA GLU A 406 -1.07 -24.35 26.16
C GLU A 406 -1.39 -25.79 25.76
N LEU A 407 -1.22 -26.08 24.47
CA LEU A 407 -1.43 -27.40 23.89
C LEU A 407 -0.24 -27.76 22.99
N ASP A 408 0.12 -29.03 22.99
CA ASP A 408 0.99 -29.61 21.95
C ASP A 408 0.20 -29.92 20.66
N LEU A 409 0.90 -30.43 19.63
CA LEU A 409 0.28 -30.79 18.36
C LEU A 409 -0.69 -31.98 18.47
N GLY A 410 -0.44 -32.94 19.35
CA GLY A 410 -1.29 -34.10 19.56
C GLY A 410 -2.62 -33.73 20.23
N GLU A 411 -2.56 -32.91 21.28
CA GLU A 411 -3.72 -32.35 21.97
C GLU A 411 -4.55 -31.47 21.02
N TRP A 412 -3.91 -30.57 20.28
CA TRP A 412 -4.58 -29.75 19.28
C TRP A 412 -5.32 -30.58 18.22
N ARG A 413 -4.68 -31.66 17.75
CA ARG A 413 -5.27 -32.56 16.76
C ARG A 413 -6.51 -33.28 17.30
N ASN A 414 -6.46 -33.74 18.54
CA ASN A 414 -7.57 -34.47 19.15
C ASN A 414 -8.76 -33.55 19.46
N ASP A 415 -8.49 -32.34 19.94
CA ASP A 415 -9.52 -31.46 20.50
C ASP A 415 -10.12 -30.48 19.49
N HIS A 416 -9.33 -30.05 18.49
CA HIS A 416 -9.68 -28.87 17.67
C HIS A 416 -9.45 -29.06 16.17
N ALA A 417 -8.48 -29.86 15.74
CA ALA A 417 -8.10 -29.96 14.33
C ALA A 417 -7.62 -31.37 13.95
N GLN A 418 -8.55 -32.31 13.75
CA GLN A 418 -8.24 -33.73 13.47
C GLN A 418 -7.25 -33.97 12.32
N TYR A 419 -7.16 -33.04 11.37
CA TYR A 419 -6.26 -33.09 10.22
C TYR A 419 -5.07 -32.12 10.31
N ALA A 420 -4.76 -31.61 11.50
CA ALA A 420 -3.54 -30.85 11.76
C ALA A 420 -2.31 -31.75 11.56
N ARG A 421 -1.38 -31.29 10.72
CA ARG A 421 -0.18 -32.04 10.35
C ARG A 421 1.06 -31.34 10.87
N GLN A 422 2.05 -32.14 11.26
CA GLN A 422 3.40 -31.63 11.39
C GLN A 422 3.95 -31.34 9.99
N LEU A 423 4.69 -30.25 9.83
CA LEU A 423 5.42 -29.97 8.61
C LEU A 423 6.71 -30.79 8.63
N ASP A 424 6.67 -31.99 8.05
CA ASP A 424 7.83 -32.91 7.99
C ASP A 424 8.81 -32.57 6.86
N GLY A 425 8.36 -31.75 5.90
CA GLY A 425 9.15 -31.24 4.80
C GLY A 425 9.96 -29.99 5.15
N SER A 426 10.73 -29.51 4.18
CA SER A 426 11.41 -28.22 4.26
C SER A 426 10.99 -27.32 3.11
N PHE A 427 11.05 -26.00 3.35
CA PHE A 427 10.98 -25.03 2.27
C PHE A 427 12.15 -25.25 1.29
N VAL A 428 11.93 -25.00 -0.01
CA VAL A 428 13.00 -24.98 -1.02
C VAL A 428 14.12 -24.03 -0.58
N ASP A 429 13.73 -22.84 -0.12
CA ASP A 429 14.61 -21.84 0.49
C ASP A 429 13.77 -20.89 1.36
N GLY A 430 13.56 -21.25 2.63
CA GLY A 430 12.88 -20.40 3.62
C GLY A 430 13.71 -19.18 4.07
N GLN A 431 14.96 -19.06 3.63
CA GLN A 431 15.84 -17.95 4.00
C GLN A 431 15.80 -16.78 3.01
N ARG A 432 14.94 -16.85 1.98
CA ARG A 432 14.73 -15.75 1.03
C ARG A 432 14.37 -14.45 1.75
N THR A 433 15.12 -13.41 1.44
CA THR A 433 14.88 -12.01 1.84
C THR A 433 14.88 -11.10 0.62
N LEU A 434 14.44 -9.86 0.78
CA LEU A 434 14.51 -8.87 -0.30
C LEU A 434 15.96 -8.62 -0.74
N ASP A 435 16.92 -8.79 0.17
CA ASP A 435 18.35 -8.72 -0.15
C ASP A 435 18.78 -9.88 -1.07
N THR A 436 18.42 -11.12 -0.71
CA THR A 436 18.73 -12.28 -1.58
C THR A 436 18.08 -12.14 -2.97
N TYR A 437 16.87 -11.58 -3.05
CA TYR A 437 16.23 -11.28 -4.33
C TYR A 437 17.04 -10.28 -5.14
N ALA A 438 17.42 -9.16 -4.53
CA ALA A 438 18.23 -8.13 -5.19
C ALA A 438 19.54 -8.71 -5.75
N ARG A 439 20.23 -9.55 -4.97
CA ARG A 439 21.44 -10.26 -5.43
C ARG A 439 21.16 -11.24 -6.57
N SER A 440 20.02 -11.94 -6.55
CA SER A 440 19.64 -12.87 -7.60
C SER A 440 19.44 -12.19 -8.97
N ILE A 441 19.08 -10.91 -8.99
CA ILE A 441 18.92 -10.12 -10.22
C ILE A 441 20.13 -9.23 -10.53
N GLY A 442 21.24 -9.42 -9.81
CA GLY A 442 22.52 -8.75 -10.08
C GLY A 442 22.74 -7.40 -9.37
N LEU A 443 21.91 -7.05 -8.40
CA LEU A 443 22.10 -5.85 -7.55
C LEU A 443 22.86 -6.19 -6.27
N GLY A 444 23.45 -5.20 -5.60
CA GLY A 444 24.26 -5.37 -4.39
C GLY A 444 23.48 -5.74 -3.11
N GLY A 445 22.15 -5.56 -3.12
CA GLY A 445 21.25 -5.92 -2.02
C GLY A 445 19.98 -5.08 -2.00
N ALA A 446 19.17 -5.21 -0.95
CA ALA A 446 17.85 -4.56 -0.85
C ALA A 446 17.92 -3.02 -0.94
N SER A 447 18.99 -2.40 -0.43
CA SER A 447 19.17 -0.95 -0.52
C SER A 447 19.31 -0.47 -1.97
N GLU A 448 20.06 -1.20 -2.80
CA GLU A 448 20.22 -0.89 -4.22
C GLU A 448 18.92 -1.16 -4.99
N LEU A 449 18.24 -2.29 -4.71
CA LEU A 449 16.92 -2.58 -5.26
C LEU A 449 15.93 -1.45 -5.03
N ILE A 450 15.84 -0.94 -3.80
CA ILE A 450 14.96 0.19 -3.47
C ILE A 450 15.38 1.46 -4.19
N THR A 451 16.68 1.69 -4.36
CA THR A 451 17.20 2.84 -5.13
C THR A 451 16.75 2.76 -6.59
N GLU A 452 16.87 1.60 -7.22
CA GLU A 452 16.41 1.38 -8.60
C GLU A 452 14.88 1.52 -8.73
N MET A 453 14.12 0.97 -7.79
CA MET A 453 12.65 1.14 -7.75
C MET A 453 12.26 2.62 -7.70
N ARG A 454 12.97 3.43 -6.91
CA ARG A 454 12.73 4.87 -6.80
C ARG A 454 13.13 5.67 -8.05
N ALA A 455 13.88 5.07 -8.97
CA ALA A 455 14.31 5.69 -10.22
C ALA A 455 13.40 5.35 -11.42
N LEU A 456 12.50 4.37 -11.28
CA LEU A 456 11.62 3.89 -12.33
C LEU A 456 10.80 5.02 -13.00
N ARG A 457 10.67 4.92 -14.33
CA ARG A 457 9.85 5.82 -15.13
C ARG A 457 9.41 5.22 -16.45
N LYS A 458 8.37 5.80 -17.04
CA LYS A 458 7.94 5.47 -18.40
C LYS A 458 9.09 5.61 -19.39
N GLY A 459 9.32 4.54 -20.14
CA GLY A 459 10.45 4.40 -21.08
C GLY A 459 11.72 3.81 -20.47
N ASP A 460 11.73 3.54 -19.16
CA ASP A 460 12.86 2.99 -18.39
C ASP A 460 12.32 2.08 -17.27
N TRP A 461 11.43 1.15 -17.67
CA TRP A 461 10.83 0.18 -16.75
C TRP A 461 11.69 -1.07 -16.66
N ASP A 462 11.88 -1.58 -15.45
CA ASP A 462 12.51 -2.87 -15.22
C ASP A 462 11.48 -3.86 -14.66
N SER A 463 11.14 -4.87 -15.45
CA SER A 463 10.19 -5.91 -15.05
C SER A 463 10.68 -6.75 -13.88
N ARG A 464 11.98 -6.73 -13.57
CA ARG A 464 12.56 -7.39 -12.39
C ARG A 464 12.25 -6.63 -11.09
N LEU A 465 11.73 -5.41 -11.15
CA LEU A 465 11.41 -4.62 -9.96
C LEU A 465 9.91 -4.67 -9.61
N THR A 466 9.13 -5.49 -10.32
CA THR A 466 7.68 -5.60 -10.11
C THR A 466 7.33 -6.57 -8.99
N PRO A 467 6.15 -6.43 -8.37
CA PRO A 467 5.62 -7.42 -7.43
C PRO A 467 5.50 -8.82 -7.99
N ASP A 468 5.22 -8.99 -9.29
CA ASP A 468 5.20 -10.31 -9.93
C ASP A 468 6.56 -11.01 -9.84
N ALA A 469 7.64 -10.32 -10.20
CA ALA A 469 8.98 -10.90 -10.24
C ALA A 469 9.48 -11.22 -8.81
N ILE A 470 9.25 -10.28 -7.88
CA ILE A 470 9.54 -10.50 -6.45
C ILE A 470 8.67 -11.65 -5.92
N GLY A 471 7.38 -11.63 -6.21
CA GLY A 471 6.40 -12.60 -5.74
C GLY A 471 6.68 -14.02 -6.22
N ALA A 472 7.14 -14.19 -7.46
CA ALA A 472 7.59 -15.46 -8.01
C ALA A 472 8.83 -15.99 -7.27
N TYR A 473 9.81 -15.11 -7.00
CA TYR A 473 10.97 -15.46 -6.19
C TYR A 473 10.55 -15.93 -4.79
N PHE A 474 9.68 -15.23 -4.09
CA PHE A 474 9.26 -15.71 -2.77
C PHE A 474 8.48 -17.04 -2.85
N ARG A 475 7.55 -17.20 -3.78
CA ARG A 475 6.75 -18.44 -3.91
C ARG A 475 7.57 -19.68 -4.20
N GLU A 476 8.59 -19.56 -5.06
CA GLU A 476 9.48 -20.68 -5.34
C GLU A 476 10.23 -21.11 -4.07
N GLY A 477 10.79 -20.16 -3.30
CA GLY A 477 11.52 -20.49 -2.06
C GLY A 477 10.62 -21.07 -0.97
N PHE A 478 9.41 -20.54 -0.83
CA PHE A 478 8.44 -20.97 0.18
C PHE A 478 7.59 -22.18 -0.26
N THR A 479 7.93 -22.82 -1.37
CA THR A 479 7.34 -24.12 -1.73
C THR A 479 7.84 -25.18 -0.73
N VAL A 480 6.92 -25.95 -0.15
CA VAL A 480 7.28 -27.07 0.74
C VAL A 480 7.65 -28.29 -0.08
N THR A 481 8.78 -28.90 0.23
CA THR A 481 9.28 -30.15 -0.39
C THR A 481 9.29 -31.29 0.61
N GLY A 482 9.12 -32.53 0.15
CA GLY A 482 9.24 -33.71 1.01
C GLY A 482 8.00 -34.07 1.83
N VAL A 483 6.83 -33.48 1.57
CA VAL A 483 5.57 -33.89 2.20
C VAL A 483 5.07 -35.17 1.55
N THR A 484 4.97 -36.26 2.30
CA THR A 484 4.17 -37.43 1.89
C THR A 484 2.70 -37.15 2.18
N ASN A 485 1.85 -37.25 1.15
CA ASN A 485 0.39 -37.07 1.25
C ASN A 485 -0.28 -37.96 2.29
#